data_AF-A0A2V7X901-F1
#
_entry.id   AF-A0A2V7X901-F1
#
_cell.length_a   1.000
_cell.length_b   1.000
_cell.length_c   1.000
_cell.angle_alpha   90.00
_cell.angle_beta   90.00
_cell.angle_gamma   90.00
#
_symmetry.space_group_name_H-M   'P 1'
#
loop_
_entity.id
_entity.type
_entity.pdbx_description
1 polymer ?
#
loop_
_entity_poly.entity_id
_entity_poly.type
_entity_poly.pdbx_seq_one_letter_code
_entity_poly.pdbx_strand_id
1 'polypeptide(L)'
;MPRYHRNWTECTTVIEWLRKRSHSFFGRYGTRGARQSGSDPAGPQCPPSRGSVEHPFALSPLIYFLCHPWYRLLTSHETSSGVVMSSTLREHFLKNRRMFLQLFWLTATCAFLLATMLRADNKVMGELELQGKSKVEKTSGVWVDGQYVGYLKELKGDKKLLLLPGEHEISVRQNGYQNFTQRITIRPGQKLVIPVAMEKGPSGALPAAWAIVKINVAPSRAAVFLDGRFVGHVGEFQGMGRSLEIAPGTHRIKITLPGYKTFETDINPLPKQKVEVKTQLVKTDNPLEDPSLRGIQEDTSTPPPPPPQPQ
;
A
#
# COMPACT_ATOMS: atom_id res chain seq x y z
N MET A 1 50.94 -46.97 14.78
CA MET A 1 50.60 -46.32 16.07
C MET A 1 51.65 -45.26 16.39
N PRO A 2 51.32 -44.21 17.16
CA PRO A 2 50.68 -42.92 16.84
C PRO A 2 51.77 -41.79 16.67
N ARG A 3 51.56 -40.49 16.40
CA ARG A 3 50.58 -39.48 16.86
C ARG A 3 50.48 -38.27 15.91
N TYR A 4 49.31 -37.67 15.99
CA TYR A 4 48.81 -36.38 15.53
C TYR A 4 49.69 -35.14 15.80
N HIS A 5 49.68 -34.19 14.86
CA HIS A 5 49.60 -32.73 15.14
C HIS A 5 48.87 -32.00 14.00
N ARG A 6 47.81 -31.24 14.34
CA ARG A 6 47.14 -30.25 13.46
C ARG A 6 47.94 -28.95 13.48
N ASN A 7 48.12 -28.31 12.32
CA ASN A 7 48.52 -26.91 12.23
C ASN A 7 47.59 -26.13 11.29
N TRP A 8 47.26 -24.92 11.74
CA TRP A 8 46.36 -23.94 11.15
C TRP A 8 47.15 -22.96 10.28
N THR A 9 46.85 -22.85 8.99
CA THR A 9 47.29 -21.72 8.15
C THR A 9 46.42 -21.63 6.89
N GLU A 10 45.23 -21.01 6.95
CA GLU A 10 44.59 -20.40 5.75
C GLU A 10 43.60 -19.30 6.20
N CYS A 11 44.05 -18.05 6.25
CA CYS A 11 43.18 -16.86 6.36
C CYS A 11 43.93 -15.61 5.89
N THR A 12 44.34 -15.57 4.62
CA THR A 12 45.02 -14.41 4.03
C THR A 12 44.66 -14.15 2.55
N THR A 13 43.46 -14.51 2.10
CA THR A 13 43.09 -14.40 0.67
C THR A 13 41.77 -13.67 0.37
N VAL A 14 41.27 -12.83 1.29
CA VAL A 14 40.03 -12.04 1.06
C VAL A 14 40.25 -10.52 1.06
N ILE A 15 41.37 -10.03 1.58
CA ILE A 15 41.63 -8.58 1.71
C ILE A 15 42.20 -7.97 0.41
N GLU A 16 42.83 -8.77 -0.46
CA GLU A 16 43.40 -8.27 -1.73
C GLU A 16 42.36 -8.07 -2.85
N TRP A 17 41.13 -8.57 -2.71
CA TRP A 17 40.11 -8.45 -3.75
C TRP A 17 39.32 -7.13 -3.69
N LEU A 18 39.24 -6.47 -2.54
CA LEU A 18 38.40 -5.26 -2.34
C LEU A 18 39.11 -3.93 -2.63
N ARG A 19 40.42 -3.93 -2.92
CA ARG A 19 41.20 -2.69 -3.18
C ARG A 19 41.14 -2.19 -4.64
N LYS A 20 40.54 -2.94 -5.57
CA LYS A 20 40.66 -2.65 -7.03
C LYS A 20 39.38 -2.16 -7.73
N ARG A 21 38.31 -1.81 -7.00
CA ARG A 21 37.01 -1.44 -7.62
C ARG A 21 36.46 -0.03 -7.31
N SER A 22 37.23 0.87 -6.68
CA SER A 22 36.76 2.22 -6.32
C SER A 22 37.28 3.38 -7.17
N HIS A 23 38.07 3.14 -8.22
CA HIS A 23 38.49 4.19 -9.15
C HIS A 23 37.85 4.00 -10.53
N SER A 24 36.66 4.56 -10.73
CA SER A 24 36.15 5.06 -12.03
C SER A 24 34.66 5.39 -11.91
N PHE A 25 34.32 6.47 -11.21
CA PHE A 25 32.96 7.02 -11.29
C PHE A 25 33.00 8.55 -11.26
N PHE A 26 33.66 9.14 -12.25
CA PHE A 26 33.44 10.53 -12.64
C PHE A 26 33.76 10.67 -14.12
N GLY A 27 32.75 10.93 -14.96
CA GLY A 27 32.99 11.32 -16.34
C GLY A 27 31.88 11.04 -17.34
N ARG A 28 31.10 12.10 -17.59
CA ARG A 28 30.79 12.62 -18.94
C ARG A 28 29.50 12.13 -19.63
N TYR A 29 28.54 13.06 -19.69
CA TYR A 29 27.52 13.16 -20.72
C TYR A 29 28.17 13.39 -22.10
N GLY A 30 27.68 12.71 -23.15
CA GLY A 30 28.13 12.95 -24.53
C GLY A 30 27.45 12.03 -25.55
N THR A 31 26.90 12.65 -26.58
CA THR A 31 26.02 12.19 -27.66
C THR A 31 26.67 11.36 -28.79
N ARG A 32 25.81 10.78 -29.67
CA ARG A 32 26.00 10.07 -30.98
C ARG A 32 26.14 8.55 -30.85
N GLY A 33 25.54 7.68 -31.65
CA GLY A 33 24.83 7.78 -32.93
C GLY A 33 25.32 6.67 -33.88
N ALA A 34 24.40 5.95 -34.55
CA ALA A 34 24.60 4.98 -35.66
C ALA A 34 25.29 3.64 -35.31
N ARG A 35 25.07 2.47 -35.95
CA ARG A 35 24.18 1.94 -37.01
C ARG A 35 24.57 0.45 -37.26
N GLN A 36 23.60 -0.41 -37.62
CA GLN A 36 23.69 -1.72 -38.36
C GLN A 36 24.43 -2.90 -37.69
N SER A 37 24.20 -4.20 -37.99
CA SER A 37 23.20 -5.01 -38.71
C SER A 37 23.70 -6.47 -38.67
N GLY A 38 22.79 -7.47 -38.67
CA GLY A 38 23.05 -8.89 -38.99
C GLY A 38 23.57 -9.77 -37.83
N SER A 39 23.32 -11.07 -37.72
CA SER A 39 22.44 -12.06 -38.36
C SER A 39 22.71 -13.40 -37.64
N ASP A 40 21.65 -14.07 -37.16
CA ASP A 40 21.41 -15.48 -36.74
C ASP A 40 22.47 -16.61 -37.00
N PRO A 41 22.33 -17.85 -36.47
CA PRO A 41 21.91 -18.31 -35.13
C PRO A 41 22.68 -19.58 -34.60
N ALA A 42 22.25 -20.08 -33.43
CA ALA A 42 22.23 -21.47 -32.92
C ALA A 42 23.50 -22.15 -32.34
N GLY A 43 23.48 -22.33 -31.01
CA GLY A 43 24.26 -23.28 -30.21
C GLY A 43 23.73 -23.35 -28.76
N PRO A 44 23.74 -24.50 -28.08
CA PRO A 44 22.70 -24.89 -27.11
C PRO A 44 22.84 -24.28 -25.71
N GLN A 45 21.69 -23.98 -25.08
CA GLN A 45 21.58 -23.36 -23.77
C GLN A 45 21.49 -24.41 -22.65
N CYS A 46 22.41 -24.34 -21.69
CA CYS A 46 22.31 -24.93 -20.36
C CYS A 46 21.36 -24.10 -19.46
N PRO A 47 20.68 -24.71 -18.47
CA PRO A 47 19.81 -23.99 -17.55
C PRO A 47 20.57 -23.48 -16.31
N PRO A 48 20.13 -22.36 -15.72
CA PRO A 48 20.27 -22.13 -14.28
C PRO A 48 18.90 -21.94 -13.62
N SER A 49 18.48 -22.82 -12.70
CA SER A 49 18.60 -22.67 -11.22
C SER A 49 18.14 -21.28 -10.71
N ARG A 50 16.89 -21.16 -10.27
CA ARG A 50 16.43 -21.21 -8.85
C ARG A 50 17.20 -20.28 -7.90
N GLY A 51 16.47 -19.31 -7.33
CA GLY A 51 16.64 -18.89 -5.94
C GLY A 51 17.05 -17.43 -5.71
N SER A 52 16.14 -16.49 -5.93
CA SER A 52 16.23 -15.17 -5.29
C SER A 52 15.88 -15.32 -3.81
N VAL A 53 16.90 -15.33 -2.96
CA VAL A 53 16.74 -15.20 -1.50
C VAL A 53 16.88 -13.73 -1.17
N GLU A 54 15.81 -13.16 -0.64
CA GLU A 54 15.76 -11.80 -0.10
C GLU A 54 16.65 -11.72 1.17
N HIS A 55 17.53 -10.73 1.24
CA HIS A 55 18.27 -10.40 2.45
C HIS A 55 17.49 -9.35 3.26
N PRO A 56 17.21 -9.59 4.55
CA PRO A 56 16.60 -8.60 5.42
C PRO A 56 17.67 -7.70 6.06
N PHE A 57 17.22 -6.54 6.56
CA PHE A 57 17.93 -5.60 7.44
C PHE A 57 18.85 -4.56 6.77
N ALA A 58 18.22 -3.55 6.16
CA ALA A 58 18.76 -2.20 6.17
C ALA A 58 18.68 -1.65 7.61
N LEU A 59 19.80 -1.67 8.34
CA LEU A 59 19.92 -1.03 9.65
C LEU A 59 19.93 0.50 9.46
N SER A 60 19.02 1.16 10.18
CA SER A 60 18.86 2.61 10.22
C SER A 60 20.18 3.33 10.59
N PRO A 61 20.52 4.48 9.95
CA PRO A 61 21.78 5.21 10.17
C PRO A 61 21.99 5.69 11.62
N LEU A 62 20.93 5.72 12.44
CA LEU A 62 21.00 6.03 13.87
C LEU A 62 21.79 5.00 14.70
N ILE A 63 21.77 3.72 14.32
CA ILE A 63 22.55 2.67 15.00
C ILE A 63 24.04 2.81 14.65
N TYR A 64 24.35 3.26 13.43
CA TYR A 64 25.72 3.53 13.00
C TYR A 64 26.35 4.66 13.81
N PHE A 65 25.61 5.73 14.10
CA PHE A 65 26.11 6.88 14.88
C PHE A 65 26.33 6.57 16.37
N LEU A 66 25.52 5.70 16.97
CA LEU A 66 25.71 5.31 18.38
C LEU A 66 26.84 4.28 18.56
N CYS A 67 27.09 3.41 17.56
CA CYS A 67 28.19 2.45 17.60
C CYS A 67 29.53 2.98 17.07
N HIS A 68 29.54 4.10 16.34
CA HIS A 68 30.76 4.63 15.70
C HIS A 68 31.90 5.03 16.65
N PRO A 69 31.67 5.60 17.85
CA PRO A 69 32.77 5.91 18.76
C PRO A 69 33.47 4.64 19.27
N TRP A 70 32.73 3.53 19.37
CA TRP A 70 33.22 2.24 19.87
C TRP A 70 33.92 1.42 18.78
N TYR A 71 33.42 1.47 17.54
CA TYR A 71 34.02 0.74 16.41
C TYR A 71 35.38 1.34 15.97
N ARG A 72 35.53 2.68 16.03
CA ARG A 72 36.82 3.36 15.76
C ARG A 72 37.91 3.11 16.81
N LEU A 73 37.55 2.69 18.03
CA LEU A 73 38.52 2.36 19.07
C LEU A 73 39.13 0.97 18.91
N LEU A 74 38.40 0.03 18.30
CA LEU A 74 38.83 -1.36 18.09
C LEU A 74 39.59 -1.58 16.76
N THR A 75 39.59 -0.60 15.86
CA THR A 75 40.20 -0.68 14.53
C THR A 75 41.07 0.54 14.23
N SER A 76 42.04 0.86 15.11
CA SER A 76 43.11 1.80 14.74
C SER A 76 44.44 1.07 14.60
N HIS A 77 44.69 0.58 13.38
CA HIS A 77 46.05 0.48 12.88
C HIS A 77 46.46 1.88 12.43
N GLU A 78 47.64 2.32 12.86
CA GLU A 78 48.22 3.63 12.58
C GLU A 78 48.03 4.05 11.12
N THR A 79 47.28 5.13 10.90
CA THR A 79 47.49 6.01 9.77
C THR A 79 47.45 7.45 10.26
N SER A 80 48.49 8.18 9.88
CA SER A 80 48.84 9.53 10.31
C SER A 80 47.80 10.56 9.86
N SER A 81 46.94 11.02 10.76
CA SER A 81 46.41 12.39 10.76
C SER A 81 45.70 12.63 12.10
N GLY A 82 46.24 13.59 12.85
CA GLY A 82 45.99 13.75 14.28
C GLY A 82 44.54 14.02 14.66
N VAL A 83 43.99 13.09 15.46
CA VAL A 83 43.24 13.48 16.65
C VAL A 83 44.09 12.96 17.81
N VAL A 84 44.88 13.85 18.41
CA VAL A 84 45.59 13.55 19.66
C VAL A 84 44.52 13.41 20.73
N MET A 85 44.03 12.19 20.98
CA MET A 85 43.43 11.89 22.27
C MET A 85 44.52 12.17 23.31
N SER A 86 44.25 13.07 24.27
CA SER A 86 45.23 13.36 25.31
C SER A 86 45.64 12.04 25.97
N SER A 87 46.95 11.84 26.14
CA SER A 87 47.55 10.62 26.67
C SER A 87 46.90 10.15 27.99
N THR A 88 46.35 11.08 28.76
CA THR A 88 45.57 10.85 29.98
C THR A 88 44.29 10.03 29.78
N LEU A 89 43.52 10.24 28.72
CA LEU A 89 42.28 9.48 28.48
C LEU A 89 42.58 8.01 28.11
N ARG A 90 43.70 7.76 27.42
CA ARG A 90 44.11 6.42 26.95
C ARG A 90 44.57 5.54 28.11
N GLU A 91 45.26 6.11 29.11
CA GLU A 91 45.70 5.39 30.31
C GLU A 91 44.54 5.06 31.27
N HIS A 92 43.60 6.00 31.46
CA HIS A 92 42.40 5.75 32.28
C HIS A 92 41.48 4.68 31.66
N PHE A 93 41.42 4.60 30.34
CA PHE A 93 40.60 3.62 29.62
C PHE A 93 41.14 2.17 29.76
N LEU A 94 42.46 1.99 29.77
CA LEU A 94 43.10 0.68 29.93
C LEU A 94 43.07 0.21 31.39
N LYS A 95 43.24 1.11 32.36
CA LYS A 95 43.23 0.79 33.80
C LYS A 95 41.85 0.34 34.30
N ASN A 96 40.78 0.94 33.78
CA ASN A 96 39.40 0.64 34.19
C ASN A 96 38.57 0.02 33.05
N ARG A 97 39.19 -0.81 32.20
CA ARG A 97 38.54 -1.50 31.07
C ARG A 97 37.26 -2.26 31.47
N ARG A 98 37.27 -2.89 32.65
CA ARG A 98 36.08 -3.57 33.21
C ARG A 98 34.92 -2.60 33.48
N MET A 99 35.22 -1.40 33.98
CA MET A 99 34.24 -0.36 34.29
C MET A 99 33.61 0.22 33.02
N PHE A 100 34.40 0.46 31.97
CA PHE A 100 33.87 0.96 30.69
C PHE A 100 33.02 -0.09 29.96
N LEU A 101 33.42 -1.37 30.00
CA LEU A 101 32.59 -2.47 29.49
C LEU A 101 31.28 -2.56 30.27
N GLN A 102 31.32 -2.49 31.60
CA GLN A 102 30.12 -2.50 32.43
C GLN A 102 29.20 -1.32 32.10
N LEU A 103 29.72 -0.09 31.99
CA LEU A 103 28.92 1.09 31.65
C LEU A 103 28.27 0.96 30.28
N PHE A 104 28.96 0.42 29.28
CA PHE A 104 28.38 0.19 27.97
C PHE A 104 27.27 -0.85 27.97
N TRP A 105 27.49 -1.99 28.62
CA TRP A 105 26.43 -2.99 28.81
C TRP A 105 25.24 -2.41 29.56
N LEU A 106 25.48 -1.50 30.51
CA LEU A 106 24.42 -0.82 31.26
C LEU A 106 23.66 0.20 30.39
N THR A 107 24.36 0.97 29.55
CA THR A 107 23.71 1.89 28.59
C THR A 107 22.99 1.15 27.46
N ALA A 108 23.53 0.04 26.97
CA ALA A 108 22.92 -0.79 25.93
C ALA A 108 21.68 -1.51 26.45
N THR A 109 21.72 -2.04 27.68
CA THR A 109 20.54 -2.63 28.33
C THR A 109 19.51 -1.56 28.65
N CYS A 110 19.91 -0.38 29.13
CA CYS A 110 19.00 0.73 29.38
C CYS A 110 18.37 1.24 28.07
N ALA A 111 19.13 1.36 26.97
CA ALA A 111 18.61 1.72 25.66
C ALA A 111 17.70 0.64 25.07
N PHE A 112 18.00 -0.65 25.29
CA PHE A 112 17.14 -1.76 24.89
C PHE A 112 15.82 -1.75 25.68
N LEU A 113 15.87 -1.54 27.00
CA LEU A 113 14.70 -1.41 27.85
C LEU A 113 13.87 -0.16 27.49
N LEU A 114 14.51 0.97 27.19
CA LEU A 114 13.86 2.20 26.74
C LEU A 114 13.21 2.00 25.35
N ALA A 115 13.87 1.28 24.44
CA ALA A 115 13.32 0.93 23.14
C ALA A 115 12.10 -0.02 23.25
N THR A 116 12.07 -0.90 24.26
CA THR A 116 10.87 -1.70 24.56
C THR A 116 9.75 -0.86 25.19
N MET A 117 10.08 0.12 26.04
CA MET A 117 9.10 1.01 26.67
C MET A 117 8.47 2.02 25.70
N LEU A 118 9.19 2.42 24.64
CA LEU A 118 8.66 3.25 23.55
C LEU A 118 7.69 2.50 22.61
N ARG A 119 7.50 1.19 22.78
CA ARG A 119 6.42 0.41 22.14
C ARG A 119 5.16 0.42 23.02
N ALA A 120 4.65 1.59 23.33
CA ALA A 120 3.29 1.73 23.82
C ALA A 120 2.37 1.89 22.61
N ASP A 121 2.00 0.78 21.97
CA ASP A 121 0.95 0.78 20.95
C ASP A 121 -0.39 0.96 21.68
N ASN A 122 -0.83 2.21 21.85
CA ASN A 122 -2.20 2.52 22.25
C ASN A 122 -3.12 2.16 21.09
N LYS A 123 -3.38 0.86 20.92
CA LYS A 123 -4.17 0.30 19.82
C LYS A 123 -5.65 0.51 20.12
N VAL A 124 -6.07 1.77 20.20
CA VAL A 124 -7.46 2.17 20.42
C VAL A 124 -8.30 1.74 19.20
N MET A 125 -7.74 1.82 17.99
CA MET A 125 -8.42 1.40 16.78
C MET A 125 -8.49 -0.13 16.65
N GLY A 126 -9.66 -0.63 16.24
CA GLY A 126 -9.81 -2.00 15.77
C GLY A 126 -9.49 -2.10 14.27
N GLU A 127 -9.09 -3.29 13.85
CA GLU A 127 -8.82 -3.64 12.46
C GLU A 127 -9.96 -4.49 11.91
N LEU A 128 -10.52 -4.10 10.77
CA LEU A 128 -11.51 -4.88 10.04
C LEU A 128 -10.88 -5.45 8.77
N GLU A 129 -10.97 -6.77 8.59
CA GLU A 129 -10.54 -7.47 7.39
C GLU A 129 -11.74 -8.15 6.72
N LEU A 130 -11.97 -7.82 5.45
CA LEU A 130 -13.00 -8.44 4.62
C LEU A 130 -12.38 -9.51 3.71
N GLN A 131 -12.93 -10.72 3.71
CA GLN A 131 -12.42 -11.84 2.93
C GLN A 131 -13.39 -12.30 1.86
N GLY A 132 -13.11 -11.90 0.61
CA GLY A 132 -13.83 -12.34 -0.58
C GLY A 132 -13.17 -13.55 -1.25
N LYS A 133 -13.94 -14.62 -1.51
CA LYS A 133 -13.44 -15.84 -2.15
C LYS A 133 -13.27 -15.68 -3.67
N SER A 134 -14.27 -15.13 -4.36
CA SER A 134 -14.27 -15.00 -5.82
C SER A 134 -13.70 -13.65 -6.29
N LYS A 135 -13.61 -13.48 -7.61
CA LYS A 135 -13.20 -12.21 -8.22
C LYS A 135 -14.21 -11.10 -7.94
N VAL A 136 -15.50 -11.45 -7.90
CA VAL A 136 -16.59 -10.50 -7.70
C VAL A 136 -16.43 -9.79 -6.36
N GLU A 137 -16.28 -10.54 -5.26
CA GLU A 137 -16.13 -9.90 -3.94
C GLU A 137 -14.86 -9.07 -3.86
N LYS A 138 -13.79 -9.47 -4.54
CA LYS A 138 -12.52 -8.73 -4.58
C LYS A 138 -12.63 -7.39 -5.29
N THR A 139 -13.50 -7.27 -6.29
CA THR A 139 -13.74 -6.02 -7.05
C THR A 139 -14.89 -5.20 -6.48
N SER A 140 -15.76 -5.80 -5.66
CA SER A 140 -16.84 -5.11 -4.97
C SER A 140 -16.35 -3.89 -4.19
N GLY A 141 -17.13 -2.82 -4.28
CA GLY A 141 -16.94 -1.64 -3.46
C GLY A 141 -17.32 -1.93 -2.00
N VAL A 142 -16.67 -1.23 -1.08
CA VAL A 142 -16.88 -1.32 0.35
C VAL A 142 -17.25 0.06 0.88
N TRP A 143 -18.30 0.10 1.68
CA TRP A 143 -18.78 1.25 2.41
C TRP A 143 -18.74 0.95 3.90
N VAL A 144 -18.30 1.93 4.67
CA VAL A 144 -18.36 1.93 6.14
C VAL A 144 -19.17 3.13 6.56
N ASP A 145 -20.24 2.90 7.32
CA ASP A 145 -21.16 3.95 7.80
C ASP A 145 -21.68 4.83 6.66
N GLY A 146 -21.96 4.20 5.53
CA GLY A 146 -22.44 4.87 4.31
C GLY A 146 -21.34 5.49 3.44
N GLN A 147 -20.09 5.65 3.92
CA GLN A 147 -18.99 6.25 3.18
C GLN A 147 -18.19 5.21 2.38
N TYR A 148 -17.96 5.47 1.08
CA TYR A 148 -17.10 4.62 0.25
C TYR A 148 -15.65 4.68 0.72
N VAL A 149 -15.04 3.54 1.03
CA VAL A 149 -13.64 3.46 1.51
C VAL A 149 -12.69 2.90 0.45
N GLY A 150 -13.20 2.10 -0.48
CA GLY A 150 -12.42 1.45 -1.54
C GLY A 150 -13.08 0.17 -2.03
N TYR A 151 -12.32 -0.69 -2.69
CA TYR A 151 -12.77 -2.03 -3.08
C TYR A 151 -12.03 -3.11 -2.28
N LEU A 152 -12.66 -4.27 -2.07
CA LEU A 152 -12.22 -5.27 -1.09
C LEU A 152 -10.76 -5.72 -1.26
N LYS A 153 -10.27 -5.90 -2.50
CA LYS A 153 -8.88 -6.30 -2.76
C LYS A 153 -7.86 -5.23 -2.34
N GLU A 154 -8.22 -3.95 -2.39
CA GLU A 154 -7.34 -2.83 -2.00
C GLU A 154 -7.17 -2.74 -0.49
N LEU A 155 -8.17 -3.16 0.29
CA LEU A 155 -8.26 -2.90 1.73
C LEU A 155 -7.44 -3.89 2.57
N LYS A 156 -6.16 -4.02 2.25
CA LYS A 156 -5.17 -4.89 2.90
C LYS A 156 -3.84 -4.16 3.08
N GLY A 157 -2.98 -4.69 3.95
CA GLY A 157 -1.67 -4.09 4.22
C GLY A 157 -1.81 -2.64 4.71
N ASP A 158 -1.16 -1.71 4.01
CA ASP A 158 -1.15 -0.28 4.36
C ASP A 158 -2.51 0.41 4.21
N LYS A 159 -3.45 -0.21 3.48
CA LYS A 159 -4.81 0.30 3.25
C LYS A 159 -5.88 -0.48 4.01
N LYS A 160 -5.48 -1.23 5.03
CA LYS A 160 -6.40 -1.94 5.91
C LYS A 160 -7.40 -0.99 6.58
N LEU A 161 -8.59 -1.49 6.87
CA LEU A 161 -9.61 -0.70 7.56
C LEU A 161 -9.29 -0.64 9.06
N LEU A 162 -9.03 0.58 9.54
CA LEU A 162 -8.90 0.89 10.96
C LEU A 162 -10.11 1.71 11.37
N LEU A 163 -10.89 1.18 12.29
CA LEU A 163 -12.14 1.76 12.75
C LEU A 163 -12.06 2.04 14.25
N LEU A 164 -12.82 3.03 14.68
CA LEU A 164 -12.94 3.32 16.11
C LEU A 164 -13.70 2.18 16.81
N PRO A 165 -13.53 2.03 18.12
CA PRO A 165 -14.38 1.13 18.88
C PRO A 165 -15.83 1.60 18.85
N GLY A 166 -16.77 0.68 18.66
CA GLY A 166 -18.19 0.98 18.56
C GLY A 166 -18.92 0.15 17.51
N GLU A 167 -20.17 0.52 17.26
CA GLU A 167 -21.00 -0.06 16.22
C GLU A 167 -20.69 0.59 14.87
N HIS A 168 -20.49 -0.23 13.85
CA HIS A 168 -20.29 0.19 12.47
C HIS A 168 -21.16 -0.63 11.53
N GLU A 169 -21.67 0.01 10.48
CA GLU A 169 -22.38 -0.68 9.41
C GLU A 169 -21.47 -0.84 8.20
N ILE A 170 -21.25 -2.09 7.80
CA ILE A 170 -20.43 -2.43 6.64
C ILE A 170 -21.34 -2.84 5.51
N SER A 171 -21.18 -2.22 4.35
CA SER A 171 -21.90 -2.58 3.13
C SER A 171 -20.91 -2.88 2.01
N VAL A 172 -21.06 -4.04 1.38
CA VAL A 172 -20.29 -4.44 0.18
C VAL A 172 -21.26 -4.53 -0.99
N ARG A 173 -20.97 -3.79 -2.06
CA ARG A 173 -21.90 -3.63 -3.19
C ARG A 173 -21.20 -3.95 -4.51
N GLN A 174 -21.95 -4.58 -5.39
CA GLN A 174 -21.54 -4.88 -6.75
C GLN A 174 -22.77 -4.99 -7.65
N ASN A 175 -22.69 -4.43 -8.86
CA ASN A 175 -23.78 -4.53 -9.82
C ASN A 175 -24.10 -5.99 -10.17
N GLY A 176 -25.39 -6.32 -10.22
CA GLY A 176 -25.89 -7.68 -10.45
C GLY A 176 -25.88 -8.60 -9.24
N TYR A 177 -25.48 -8.09 -8.06
CA TYR A 177 -25.46 -8.84 -6.81
C TYR A 177 -26.30 -8.15 -5.74
N GLN A 178 -26.76 -8.92 -4.75
CA GLN A 178 -27.40 -8.37 -3.57
C GLN A 178 -26.34 -7.67 -2.70
N ASN A 179 -26.70 -6.53 -2.10
CA ASN A 179 -25.80 -5.82 -1.21
C ASN A 179 -25.59 -6.66 0.06
N PHE A 180 -24.33 -7.04 0.33
CA PHE A 180 -23.98 -7.62 1.61
C PHE A 180 -23.91 -6.49 2.63
N THR A 181 -24.78 -6.51 3.65
CA THR A 181 -24.81 -5.48 4.69
C THR A 181 -24.79 -6.14 6.06
N GLN A 182 -23.87 -5.70 6.92
CA GLN A 182 -23.70 -6.26 8.25
C GLN A 182 -23.33 -5.16 9.26
N ARG A 183 -24.06 -5.13 10.38
CA ARG A 183 -23.69 -4.32 11.55
C ARG A 183 -22.74 -5.10 12.44
N ILE A 184 -21.66 -4.45 12.87
CA ILE A 184 -20.60 -5.05 13.66
C ILE A 184 -20.21 -4.15 14.82
N THR A 185 -19.85 -4.77 15.94
CA THR A 185 -19.23 -4.08 17.07
C THR A 185 -17.72 -4.31 17.04
N ILE A 186 -16.95 -3.23 17.04
CA ILE A 186 -15.48 -3.27 17.08
C ILE A 186 -15.01 -2.92 18.49
N ARG A 187 -14.20 -3.79 19.08
CA ARG A 187 -13.53 -3.52 20.37
C ARG A 187 -12.15 -2.88 20.15
N PRO A 188 -11.62 -2.15 21.14
CA PRO A 188 -10.27 -1.59 21.05
C PRO A 188 -9.22 -2.65 20.74
N GLY A 189 -8.41 -2.40 19.71
CA GLY A 189 -7.31 -3.27 19.28
C GLY A 189 -7.71 -4.59 18.62
N GLN A 190 -9.02 -4.89 18.57
CA GLN A 190 -9.56 -6.12 17.99
C GLN A 190 -9.26 -6.18 16.50
N LYS A 191 -8.85 -7.36 16.03
CA LYS A 191 -8.86 -7.68 14.60
C LYS A 191 -10.08 -8.54 14.30
N LEU A 192 -11.05 -7.99 13.59
CA LEU A 192 -12.26 -8.69 13.16
C LEU A 192 -12.11 -9.10 11.69
N VAL A 193 -12.37 -10.37 11.39
CA VAL A 193 -12.33 -10.90 10.02
C VAL A 193 -13.73 -11.33 9.63
N ILE A 194 -14.24 -10.80 8.51
CA ILE A 194 -15.58 -11.10 8.00
C ILE A 194 -15.46 -11.78 6.63
N PRO A 195 -15.92 -13.03 6.49
CA PRO A 195 -16.04 -13.64 5.17
C PRO A 195 -17.19 -12.98 4.42
N VAL A 196 -16.89 -12.41 3.25
CA VAL A 196 -17.89 -11.81 2.36
C VAL A 196 -18.20 -12.82 1.26
N ALA A 197 -19.47 -13.18 1.14
CA ALA A 197 -20.01 -13.98 0.07
C ALA A 197 -21.13 -13.19 -0.60
N MET A 198 -20.99 -12.89 -1.88
CA MET A 198 -22.00 -12.12 -2.62
C MET A 198 -22.97 -13.08 -3.32
N GLU A 199 -24.26 -12.81 -3.17
CA GLU A 199 -25.31 -13.57 -3.84
C GLU A 199 -25.78 -12.83 -5.08
N LYS A 200 -26.09 -13.57 -6.15
CA LYS A 200 -26.63 -12.94 -7.36
C LYS A 200 -27.95 -12.26 -7.01
N GLY A 201 -28.08 -11.02 -7.47
CA GLY A 201 -29.31 -10.27 -7.34
C GLY A 201 -30.37 -10.77 -8.34
N PRO A 202 -31.62 -10.31 -8.19
CA PRO A 202 -32.61 -10.50 -9.24
C PRO A 202 -32.10 -9.90 -10.55
N SER A 203 -31.96 -10.74 -11.58
CA SER A 203 -31.58 -10.29 -12.92
C SER A 203 -32.81 -9.72 -13.60
N GLY A 204 -32.75 -8.47 -14.03
CA GLY A 204 -33.79 -7.86 -14.87
C GLY A 204 -33.80 -8.41 -16.28
N ALA A 205 -34.75 -7.93 -17.09
CA ALA A 205 -34.78 -8.20 -18.53
C ALA A 205 -33.49 -7.70 -19.20
N LEU A 206 -32.87 -8.55 -20.02
CA LEU A 206 -31.69 -8.19 -20.79
C LEU A 206 -32.09 -7.22 -21.92
N PRO A 207 -31.29 -6.17 -22.18
CA PRO A 207 -31.57 -5.27 -23.29
C PRO A 207 -31.35 -5.98 -24.63
N ALA A 208 -32.13 -5.58 -25.65
CA ALA A 208 -32.04 -6.16 -27.00
C ALA A 208 -30.70 -5.84 -27.71
N ALA A 209 -30.01 -4.79 -27.27
CA ALA A 209 -28.68 -4.41 -27.74
C ALA A 209 -27.88 -3.76 -26.60
N TRP A 210 -26.57 -3.69 -26.78
CA TRP A 210 -25.65 -3.07 -25.82
C TRP A 210 -24.93 -1.89 -26.45
N ALA A 211 -24.58 -0.91 -25.63
CA ALA A 211 -23.63 0.14 -25.93
C ALA A 211 -22.38 0.00 -25.06
N ILE A 212 -21.25 0.51 -25.54
CA ILE A 212 -19.95 0.37 -24.88
C ILE A 212 -19.49 1.75 -24.40
N VAL A 213 -19.17 1.86 -23.12
CA VAL A 213 -18.57 3.04 -22.52
C VAL A 213 -17.12 2.74 -22.11
N LYS A 214 -16.18 3.49 -22.67
CA LYS A 214 -14.76 3.48 -22.29
C LYS A 214 -14.53 4.52 -21.21
N ILE A 215 -14.10 4.07 -20.03
CA ILE A 215 -13.84 4.96 -18.89
C ILE A 215 -12.32 5.10 -18.74
N ASN A 216 -11.80 6.26 -19.11
CA ASN A 216 -10.39 6.62 -19.00
C ASN A 216 -10.23 7.74 -17.99
N VAL A 217 -10.38 7.39 -16.72
CA VAL A 217 -10.33 8.35 -15.60
C VAL A 217 -9.17 8.05 -14.66
N ALA A 218 -8.59 9.09 -14.07
CA ALA A 218 -7.60 8.96 -13.01
C ALA A 218 -8.13 9.65 -11.74
N PRO A 219 -7.96 9.05 -10.54
CA PRO A 219 -7.28 7.78 -10.25
C PRO A 219 -8.15 6.52 -10.49
N SER A 220 -7.50 5.37 -10.73
CA SER A 220 -8.15 4.09 -11.08
C SER A 220 -8.96 3.44 -9.95
N ARG A 221 -8.80 3.92 -8.71
CA ARG A 221 -9.55 3.45 -7.54
C ARG A 221 -10.89 4.16 -7.33
N ALA A 222 -11.22 5.19 -8.13
CA ALA A 222 -12.47 5.91 -7.99
C ALA A 222 -13.67 4.98 -8.26
N ALA A 223 -14.74 5.16 -7.49
CA ALA A 223 -15.98 4.41 -7.65
C ALA A 223 -16.76 4.96 -8.84
N VAL A 224 -17.28 4.06 -9.67
CA VAL A 224 -18.13 4.38 -10.81
C VAL A 224 -19.57 3.96 -10.49
N PHE A 225 -20.47 4.92 -10.65
CA PHE A 225 -21.90 4.73 -10.50
C PHE A 225 -22.58 4.98 -11.84
N LEU A 226 -23.54 4.11 -12.18
CA LEU A 226 -24.42 4.24 -13.32
C LEU A 226 -25.84 4.35 -12.78
N ASP A 227 -26.53 5.46 -13.08
CA ASP A 227 -27.90 5.72 -12.63
C ASP A 227 -28.06 5.55 -11.10
N GLY A 228 -27.05 6.00 -10.35
CA GLY A 228 -27.00 5.90 -8.89
C GLY A 228 -26.57 4.53 -8.34
N ARG A 229 -26.40 3.50 -9.17
CA ARG A 229 -25.95 2.16 -8.75
C ARG A 229 -24.45 1.99 -8.96
N PHE A 230 -23.77 1.43 -7.96
CA PHE A 230 -22.34 1.12 -8.09
C PHE A 230 -22.11 -0.02 -9.08
N VAL A 231 -21.30 0.23 -10.11
CA VAL A 231 -21.00 -0.75 -11.16
C VAL A 231 -19.58 -1.34 -11.06
N GLY A 232 -18.69 -0.65 -10.37
CA GLY A 232 -17.29 -1.06 -10.20
C GLY A 232 -16.39 0.14 -9.96
N HIS A 233 -15.08 -0.08 -9.90
CA HIS A 233 -14.10 1.00 -9.84
C HIS A 233 -13.49 1.28 -11.23
N VAL A 234 -12.91 2.47 -11.44
CA VAL A 234 -12.40 2.90 -12.76
C VAL A 234 -11.41 1.90 -13.37
N GLY A 235 -10.52 1.33 -12.57
CA GLY A 235 -9.54 0.32 -12.98
C GLY A 235 -10.17 -0.98 -13.52
N GLU A 236 -11.47 -1.20 -13.31
CA GLU A 236 -12.18 -2.30 -13.94
C GLU A 236 -12.55 -2.07 -15.39
N PHE A 237 -12.67 -0.81 -15.78
CA PHE A 237 -13.13 -0.38 -17.10
C PHE A 237 -12.01 0.29 -17.92
N GLN A 238 -10.90 0.63 -17.27
CA GLN A 238 -9.72 1.23 -17.90
C GLN A 238 -8.77 0.17 -18.47
N GLY A 239 -8.29 0.39 -19.69
CA GLY A 239 -7.30 -0.46 -20.37
C GLY A 239 -7.83 -1.20 -21.60
N MET A 240 -6.93 -1.92 -22.27
CA MET A 240 -7.26 -2.63 -23.50
C MET A 240 -8.27 -3.76 -23.23
N GLY A 241 -9.34 -3.80 -24.04
CA GLY A 241 -10.41 -4.80 -23.89
C GLY A 241 -11.36 -4.60 -22.70
N ARG A 242 -11.18 -3.56 -21.88
CA ARG A 242 -12.04 -3.26 -20.72
C ARG A 242 -12.99 -2.11 -21.03
N SER A 243 -14.26 -2.25 -20.65
CA SER A 243 -15.29 -1.24 -20.87
C SER A 243 -16.50 -1.55 -20.00
N LEU A 244 -17.32 -0.54 -19.76
CA LEU A 244 -18.63 -0.70 -19.17
C LEU A 244 -19.64 -0.94 -20.30
N GLU A 245 -20.43 -2.00 -20.21
CA GLU A 245 -21.52 -2.30 -21.14
C GLU A 245 -22.84 -1.84 -20.51
N ILE A 246 -23.59 -1.04 -21.26
CA ILE A 246 -24.86 -0.47 -20.79
C ILE A 246 -25.95 -0.63 -21.85
N ALA A 247 -27.20 -0.53 -21.42
CA ALA A 247 -28.31 -0.45 -22.34
C ALA A 247 -28.20 0.86 -23.16
N PRO A 248 -28.72 0.89 -24.41
CA PRO A 248 -28.90 2.13 -25.15
C PRO A 248 -29.95 3.02 -24.47
N GLY A 249 -29.77 4.34 -24.55
CA GLY A 249 -30.64 5.31 -23.91
C GLY A 249 -29.88 6.27 -23.00
N THR A 250 -30.63 7.13 -22.29
CA THR A 250 -30.03 8.16 -21.42
C THR A 250 -29.62 7.55 -20.08
N HIS A 251 -28.35 7.72 -19.74
CA HIS A 251 -27.75 7.23 -18.51
C HIS A 251 -26.89 8.30 -17.85
N ARG A 252 -26.92 8.35 -16.52
CA ARG A 252 -26.06 9.23 -15.72
C ARG A 252 -24.87 8.45 -15.19
N ILE A 253 -23.68 8.90 -15.53
CA ILE A 253 -22.42 8.37 -14.96
C ILE A 253 -21.93 9.33 -13.90
N LYS A 254 -21.74 8.81 -12.69
CA LYS A 254 -21.10 9.52 -11.57
C LYS A 254 -19.82 8.79 -11.19
N ILE A 255 -18.72 9.53 -11.06
CA ILE A 255 -17.43 9.01 -10.63
C ILE A 255 -17.00 9.81 -9.40
N THR A 256 -16.83 9.12 -8.28
CA THR A 256 -16.51 9.75 -6.99
C THR A 256 -15.39 9.01 -6.28
N LEU A 257 -14.64 9.76 -5.48
CA LEU A 257 -13.60 9.24 -4.62
C LEU A 257 -13.38 10.19 -3.43
N PRO A 258 -13.32 9.69 -2.18
CA PRO A 258 -13.02 10.54 -1.03
C PRO A 258 -11.74 11.36 -1.21
N GLY A 259 -11.84 12.66 -0.92
CA GLY A 259 -10.76 13.63 -1.13
C GLY A 259 -10.64 14.16 -2.57
N TYR A 260 -11.59 13.83 -3.45
CA TYR A 260 -11.65 14.34 -4.82
C TYR A 260 -13.03 14.93 -5.12
N LYS A 261 -13.08 15.86 -6.07
CA LYS A 261 -14.32 16.41 -6.59
C LYS A 261 -15.02 15.37 -7.45
N THR A 262 -16.29 15.14 -7.16
CA THR A 262 -17.14 14.23 -7.92
C THR A 262 -17.35 14.75 -9.33
N PHE A 263 -17.23 13.83 -10.29
CA PHE A 263 -17.48 14.08 -11.70
C PHE A 263 -18.79 13.40 -12.11
N GLU A 264 -19.67 14.16 -12.74
CA GLU A 264 -20.95 13.66 -13.25
C GLU A 264 -21.11 14.04 -14.72
N THR A 265 -21.63 13.11 -15.52
CA THR A 265 -21.96 13.35 -16.92
C THR A 265 -23.15 12.50 -17.32
N ASP A 266 -24.03 13.10 -18.12
CA ASP A 266 -25.13 12.37 -18.76
C ASP A 266 -24.67 11.94 -20.16
N ILE A 267 -24.98 10.70 -20.55
CA ILE A 267 -24.70 10.15 -21.87
C ILE A 267 -25.98 9.55 -22.46
N ASN A 268 -26.11 9.58 -23.79
CA ASN A 268 -27.23 8.96 -24.49
C ASN A 268 -26.74 8.10 -25.66
N PRO A 269 -26.05 6.97 -25.40
CA PRO A 269 -25.55 6.10 -26.45
C PRO A 269 -26.67 5.37 -27.20
N LEU A 270 -26.47 5.27 -28.52
CA LEU A 270 -27.25 4.43 -29.41
C LEU A 270 -26.79 2.96 -29.35
N PRO A 271 -27.62 2.01 -29.83
CA PRO A 271 -27.25 0.61 -29.94
C PRO A 271 -25.91 0.41 -30.66
N LYS A 272 -25.02 -0.41 -30.08
CA LYS A 272 -23.67 -0.73 -30.59
C LYS A 272 -22.72 0.47 -30.69
N GLN A 273 -23.10 1.64 -30.16
CA GLN A 273 -22.24 2.81 -30.12
C GLN A 273 -21.14 2.64 -29.07
N LYS A 274 -19.98 3.25 -29.35
CA LYS A 274 -18.87 3.40 -28.40
C LYS A 274 -18.80 4.86 -27.96
N VAL A 275 -18.87 5.10 -26.65
CA VAL A 275 -18.71 6.41 -26.02
C VAL A 275 -17.47 6.36 -25.13
N GLU A 276 -16.69 7.44 -25.11
CA GLU A 276 -15.52 7.55 -24.23
C GLU A 276 -15.70 8.68 -23.23
N VAL A 277 -15.49 8.36 -21.95
CA VAL A 277 -15.45 9.32 -20.84
C VAL A 277 -14.00 9.41 -20.37
N LYS A 278 -13.35 10.52 -20.66
CA LYS A 278 -11.96 10.78 -20.31
C LYS A 278 -11.86 12.02 -19.43
N THR A 279 -11.35 11.87 -18.21
CA THR A 279 -11.16 12.99 -17.27
C THR A 279 -10.11 12.65 -16.22
N GLN A 280 -9.68 13.65 -15.46
CA GLN A 280 -8.86 13.47 -14.26
C GLN A 280 -9.61 14.10 -13.08
N LEU A 281 -9.85 13.34 -12.02
CA LEU A 281 -10.49 13.87 -10.83
C LEU A 281 -9.57 14.86 -10.14
N VAL A 282 -10.12 16.01 -9.80
CA VAL A 282 -9.42 17.08 -9.08
C VAL A 282 -9.49 16.78 -7.58
N LYS A 283 -8.37 16.89 -6.86
CA LYS A 283 -8.38 16.76 -5.40
C LYS A 283 -9.14 17.92 -4.78
N THR A 284 -9.88 17.65 -3.71
CA THR A 284 -10.65 18.66 -2.98
C THR A 284 -10.08 18.79 -1.57
N ASP A 285 -9.85 20.02 -1.13
CA ASP A 285 -9.33 20.31 0.22
C ASP A 285 -10.42 20.18 1.32
N ASN A 286 -11.69 20.11 0.91
CA ASN A 286 -12.88 19.88 1.74
C ASN A 286 -13.58 18.54 1.37
N PRO A 287 -13.26 17.41 2.04
CA PRO A 287 -13.79 16.09 1.69
C PRO A 287 -15.30 15.88 1.96
N LEU A 288 -15.96 16.82 2.64
CA LEU A 288 -17.32 16.66 3.20
C LEU A 288 -18.45 17.28 2.34
N GLU A 289 -18.13 17.90 1.21
CA GLU A 289 -19.13 18.58 0.36
C GLU A 289 -19.88 17.66 -0.62
N ASP A 290 -19.62 16.35 -0.65
CA ASP A 290 -20.39 15.43 -1.49
C ASP A 290 -21.53 14.74 -0.71
N PRO A 291 -22.79 15.20 -0.81
CA PRO A 291 -23.94 14.57 -0.16
C PRO A 291 -24.18 13.14 -0.66
N SER A 292 -23.57 12.74 -1.78
CA SER A 292 -23.80 11.45 -2.42
C SER A 292 -22.92 10.30 -1.89
N LEU A 293 -22.03 10.59 -0.92
CA LEU A 293 -21.34 9.62 -0.08
C LEU A 293 -22.05 9.35 1.25
N ARG A 294 -23.12 10.09 1.57
CA ARG A 294 -24.07 9.66 2.60
C ARG A 294 -25.11 8.83 1.86
N GLY A 295 -25.24 7.56 2.23
CA GLY A 295 -26.27 6.69 1.67
C GLY A 295 -27.62 7.41 1.69
N ILE A 296 -28.44 7.17 0.66
CA ILE A 296 -29.82 7.65 0.54
C ILE A 296 -30.51 7.50 1.90
N GLN A 297 -30.59 8.59 2.64
CA GLN A 297 -31.50 8.74 3.76
C GLN A 297 -32.81 9.10 3.07
N GLU A 298 -33.79 8.19 3.14
CA GLU A 298 -35.17 8.53 2.84
C GLU A 298 -35.50 9.86 3.52
N ASP A 299 -35.98 10.80 2.72
CA ASP A 299 -36.50 12.08 3.19
C ASP A 299 -37.64 11.81 4.17
N THR A 300 -37.34 11.88 5.46
CA THR A 300 -38.33 11.98 6.52
C THR A 300 -37.94 13.15 7.41
N SER A 301 -37.91 14.37 6.85
CA SER A 301 -37.95 15.57 7.69
C SER A 301 -38.67 16.72 7.00
N THR A 302 -39.93 16.52 6.60
CA THR A 302 -40.91 17.60 6.67
C THR A 302 -42.20 17.04 7.26
N PRO A 303 -42.63 17.44 8.48
CA PRO A 303 -43.94 17.06 8.97
C PRO A 303 -45.02 17.71 8.08
N PRO A 304 -46.09 17.00 7.71
CA PRO A 304 -47.17 17.57 6.92
C PRO A 304 -47.80 18.77 7.64
N PRO A 305 -48.18 19.84 6.91
CA PRO A 305 -48.79 21.01 7.51
C PRO A 305 -50.09 20.63 8.24
N PRO A 306 -50.38 21.24 9.41
CA PRO A 306 -51.57 20.92 10.19
C PRO A 306 -52.84 21.25 9.40
N PRO A 307 -53.91 20.43 9.53
CA PRO A 307 -55.15 20.65 8.82
C PRO A 307 -55.78 22.01 9.20
N PRO A 308 -56.48 22.69 8.27
CA PRO A 308 -57.14 23.95 8.56
C PRO A 308 -58.16 23.79 9.70
N GLN A 309 -58.07 24.64 10.72
CA GLN A 309 -59.07 24.68 11.78
C GLN A 309 -60.39 25.24 11.23
N PRO A 310 -61.54 24.62 11.55
CA PRO A 310 -62.85 25.16 11.20
C PRO A 310 -63.06 26.53 11.87
N GLN A 311 -63.58 27.49 11.10
CA GLN A 311 -64.06 28.78 11.61
C GLN A 311 -65.39 28.63 12.36
#